data_AF-A0A0G0Z2Q7-F1
#
_entry.id   AF-A0A0G0Z2Q7-F1
#
_cell.length_a   1.000
_cell.length_b   1.000
_cell.length_c   1.000
_cell.angle_alpha   90.00
_cell.angle_beta   90.00
_cell.angle_gamma   90.00
#
_symmetry.space_group_name_H-M   'P 1'
#
loop_
_entity.id
_entity.type
_entity.pdbx_description
1 polymer ?
#
loop_
_entity_poly.entity_id
_entity_poly.type
_entity_poly.pdbx_seq_one_letter_code
_entity_poly.pdbx_strand_id
1 'polypeptide(L)'
;MELRDLRDLAQASMCSATEDCYWPQLGQGYHLVFKNDGTFDIYRVTQLKNPVWGHDGEAWVRDTDDIDRENLIGNYTIPASCGIIFVEDNLWVNGIVRGKATVVAAKIPEAGSKIKIRINGNLTYLEKSGANSLGLISQTDILIPLYGAPNNLAVDAALLAQKGRIFRKLYCYNCKKPVPYDARNYIIRDSIVIYGSIISNGIWTWTWVSGGAVISGYRDTNTIYDPNLNYNPPPGFPTTGDRKLLKWEETTEKP
;
A
#
# COMPACT_ATOMS: atom_id res chain seq x y z
N MET A 1 10.86 15.15 -1.96
CA MET A 1 11.65 14.01 -1.46
C MET A 1 11.55 12.92 -2.49
N GLU A 2 12.67 12.46 -3.02
CA GLU A 2 12.70 11.41 -4.04
C GLU A 2 12.78 10.01 -3.41
N LEU A 3 12.53 8.95 -4.19
CA LEU A 3 12.60 7.56 -3.70
C LEU A 3 13.99 7.22 -3.15
N ARG A 4 15.05 7.82 -3.69
CA ARG A 4 16.43 7.66 -3.21
C ARG A 4 16.60 8.19 -1.80
N ASP A 5 16.06 9.38 -1.51
CA ASP A 5 16.11 9.97 -0.18
C ASP A 5 15.41 9.06 0.84
N LEU A 6 14.26 8.48 0.47
CA LEU A 6 13.51 7.57 1.33
C LEU A 6 14.28 6.27 1.62
N ARG A 7 14.99 5.72 0.63
CA ARG A 7 15.88 4.57 0.83
C ARG A 7 17.01 4.91 1.79
N ASP A 8 17.69 6.02 1.56
CA ASP A 8 18.83 6.44 2.37
C ASP A 8 18.38 6.72 3.83
N LEU A 9 17.17 7.26 4.04
CA LEU A 9 16.55 7.42 5.36
C LEU A 9 16.20 6.08 6.02
N ALA A 10 15.70 5.10 5.26
CA ALA A 10 15.40 3.78 5.78
C ALA A 10 16.66 3.03 6.23
N GLN A 11 17.76 3.18 5.50
CA GLN A 11 19.07 2.62 5.86
C GLN A 11 19.70 3.31 7.07
N ALA A 12 19.36 4.58 7.31
CA ALA A 12 19.78 5.32 8.50
C ALA A 12 18.89 5.05 9.73
N SER A 13 17.77 4.33 9.57
CA SER A 13 16.78 4.08 10.62
C SER A 13 16.82 2.61 11.06
N MET A 14 16.97 2.38 12.36
CA MET A 14 17.05 1.03 12.91
C MET A 14 15.65 0.49 13.23
N CYS A 15 15.28 -0.62 12.59
CA CYS A 15 14.03 -1.36 12.83
C CYS A 15 14.20 -2.44 13.93
N SER A 16 15.44 -2.78 14.28
CA SER A 16 15.81 -3.62 15.42
C SER A 16 17.14 -3.16 16.02
N ALA A 17 17.69 -3.90 17.00
CA ALA A 17 19.00 -3.59 17.56
C ALA A 17 20.16 -3.76 16.56
N THR A 18 19.95 -4.51 15.48
CA THR A 18 21.01 -4.92 14.53
C THR A 18 20.66 -4.72 13.06
N GLU A 19 19.42 -4.38 12.74
CA GLU A 19 18.94 -4.28 11.36
C GLU A 19 18.26 -2.93 11.11
N ASP A 20 18.57 -2.35 9.95
CA ASP A 20 17.92 -1.14 9.43
C ASP A 20 16.51 -1.47 8.89
N CYS A 21 15.80 -0.46 8.39
CA CYS A 21 14.47 -0.62 7.82
C CYS A 21 14.49 -0.80 6.28
N TYR A 22 15.57 -1.39 5.76
CA TYR A 22 15.75 -1.63 4.33
C TYR A 22 15.80 -3.13 4.01
N TRP A 23 14.97 -3.56 3.06
CA TRP A 23 14.97 -4.94 2.54
C TRP A 23 15.37 -4.97 1.07
N PRO A 24 16.46 -5.67 0.70
CA PRO A 24 16.94 -5.71 -0.68
C PRO A 24 16.08 -6.61 -1.57
N GLN A 25 16.22 -6.45 -2.89
CA GLN A 25 15.56 -7.33 -3.86
C GLN A 25 15.94 -8.80 -3.64
N LEU A 26 14.95 -9.67 -3.47
CA LEU A 26 15.20 -11.07 -3.16
C LEU A 26 14.02 -12.00 -3.52
N GLY A 27 14.11 -12.64 -4.69
CA GLY A 27 13.16 -13.69 -5.10
C GLY A 27 11.82 -13.14 -5.55
N GLN A 28 10.73 -13.52 -4.86
CA GLN A 28 9.36 -13.11 -5.20
C GLN A 28 8.93 -11.82 -4.49
N GLY A 29 9.68 -11.39 -3.48
CA GLY A 29 9.36 -10.24 -2.64
C GLY A 29 9.05 -10.58 -1.18
N TYR A 30 8.43 -9.63 -0.49
CA TYR A 30 8.21 -9.66 0.95
C TYR A 30 6.75 -9.42 1.31
N HIS A 31 6.33 -9.89 2.46
CA HIS A 31 5.01 -9.60 3.03
C HIS A 31 5.19 -8.96 4.40
N LEU A 32 4.65 -7.76 4.58
CA LEU A 32 4.74 -6.98 5.80
C LEU A 32 3.39 -6.97 6.50
N VAL A 33 3.36 -7.50 7.73
CA VAL A 33 2.15 -7.62 8.54
C VAL A 33 2.28 -6.72 9.77
N PHE A 34 1.56 -5.60 9.79
CA PHE A 34 1.54 -4.67 10.93
C PHE A 34 0.80 -5.25 12.14
N LYS A 35 1.30 -4.94 13.34
CA LYS A 35 0.72 -5.38 14.62
C LYS A 35 0.27 -4.21 15.49
N ASN A 36 -0.72 -4.50 16.34
CA ASN A 36 -1.32 -3.53 17.25
C ASN A 36 -0.41 -3.09 18.41
N ASP A 37 0.83 -3.59 18.48
CA ASP A 37 1.85 -3.25 19.47
C ASP A 37 2.90 -2.26 18.94
N GLY A 38 2.78 -1.80 17.68
CA GLY A 38 3.75 -0.89 17.05
C GLY A 38 4.91 -1.61 16.38
N THR A 39 4.81 -2.92 16.23
CA THR A 39 5.74 -3.75 15.46
C THR A 39 5.12 -4.20 14.13
N PHE A 40 5.92 -4.84 13.31
CA PHE A 40 5.48 -5.57 12.12
C PHE A 40 6.29 -6.84 11.95
N ASP A 41 5.65 -7.87 11.43
CA ASP A 41 6.35 -9.05 10.92
C ASP A 41 6.72 -8.82 9.46
N ILE A 42 7.88 -9.32 9.06
CA ILE A 42 8.21 -9.44 7.65
C ILE A 42 8.48 -10.89 7.28
N TYR A 43 7.84 -11.31 6.19
CA TYR A 43 7.98 -12.65 5.63
C TYR A 43 8.64 -12.56 4.27
N ARG A 44 9.45 -13.57 3.94
CA ARG A 44 9.95 -13.79 2.60
C ARG A 44 8.95 -14.64 1.83
N VAL A 45 8.45 -14.12 0.72
CA VAL A 45 7.56 -14.88 -0.17
C VAL A 45 8.40 -15.91 -0.93
N THR A 46 8.04 -17.18 -0.78
CA THR A 46 8.76 -18.30 -1.41
C THR A 46 8.00 -18.90 -2.57
N GLN A 47 6.67 -18.80 -2.57
CA GLN A 47 5.83 -19.23 -3.68
C GLN A 47 4.57 -18.37 -3.80
N LEU A 48 4.20 -18.06 -5.05
CA LEU A 48 2.94 -17.44 -5.42
C LEU A 48 1.93 -18.48 -5.91
N LYS A 49 0.64 -18.17 -5.83
CA LYS A 49 -0.42 -19.04 -6.35
C LYS A 49 -0.34 -19.20 -7.87
N ASN A 50 -0.98 -20.23 -8.40
CA ASN A 50 -1.03 -20.44 -9.85
C ASN A 50 -1.59 -19.21 -10.58
N PRO A 51 -0.94 -18.76 -11.67
CA PRO A 51 -1.39 -17.62 -12.45
C PRO A 51 -2.80 -17.79 -13.01
N VAL A 52 -3.60 -16.73 -12.87
CA VAL A 52 -4.96 -16.62 -13.40
C VAL A 52 -5.00 -15.52 -14.46
N TRP A 53 -6.01 -15.56 -15.34
CA TRP A 53 -6.24 -14.46 -16.26
C TRP A 53 -6.93 -13.30 -15.53
N GLY A 54 -6.41 -12.09 -15.71
CA GLY A 54 -7.04 -10.85 -15.29
C GLY A 54 -6.76 -9.75 -16.30
N HIS A 55 -7.67 -8.80 -16.44
CA HIS A 55 -7.45 -7.61 -17.25
C HIS A 55 -6.97 -6.48 -16.35
N ASP A 56 -5.80 -5.92 -16.66
CA ASP A 56 -5.15 -4.94 -15.81
C ASP A 56 -5.61 -3.49 -16.07
N GLY A 57 -6.46 -3.29 -17.07
CA GLY A 57 -6.91 -1.99 -17.54
C GLY A 57 -6.35 -1.61 -18.91
N GLU A 58 -5.34 -2.34 -19.37
CA GLU A 58 -4.76 -2.20 -20.71
C GLU A 58 -4.84 -3.50 -21.50
N ALA A 59 -4.53 -4.62 -20.86
CA ALA A 59 -4.52 -5.93 -21.52
C ALA A 59 -4.93 -7.07 -20.57
N TRP A 60 -5.35 -8.18 -21.20
CA TRP A 60 -5.47 -9.46 -20.51
C TRP A 60 -4.08 -10.01 -20.23
N VAL A 61 -3.74 -10.13 -18.95
CA VAL A 61 -2.48 -10.69 -18.45
C VAL A 61 -2.74 -11.99 -17.71
N ARG A 62 -1.79 -12.91 -17.77
CA ARG A 62 -1.82 -14.15 -17.00
C ARG A 62 -0.71 -14.14 -15.97
N ASP A 63 -1.05 -13.74 -14.76
CA ASP A 63 -0.14 -13.60 -13.63
C ASP A 63 -0.86 -13.90 -12.31
N THR A 64 -0.16 -13.70 -11.21
CA THR A 64 -0.69 -13.89 -9.86
C THR A 64 -0.21 -12.74 -8.99
N ASP A 65 -1.08 -12.31 -8.09
CA ASP A 65 -0.76 -11.33 -7.06
C ASP A 65 -0.99 -11.92 -5.67
N ASP A 66 -1.16 -13.24 -5.57
CA ASP A 66 -1.54 -13.92 -4.35
C ASP A 66 -0.40 -14.81 -3.85
N ILE A 67 -0.11 -14.69 -2.56
CA ILE A 67 0.88 -15.51 -1.86
C ILE A 67 0.33 -16.93 -1.71
N ASP A 68 1.20 -17.92 -1.94
CA ASP A 68 0.91 -19.33 -1.63
C ASP A 68 1.71 -19.81 -0.41
N ARG A 69 3.01 -19.49 -0.37
CA ARG A 69 3.89 -19.81 0.77
C ARG A 69 4.89 -18.71 1.03
N GLU A 70 5.20 -18.54 2.31
CA GLU A 70 6.14 -17.57 2.83
C GLU A 70 6.79 -18.07 4.13
N ASN A 71 7.94 -17.52 4.47
CA ASN A 71 8.66 -17.83 5.69
C ASN A 71 8.88 -16.55 6.49
N LEU A 72 8.62 -16.58 7.79
CA LEU A 72 8.93 -15.45 8.68
C LEU A 72 10.43 -15.18 8.68
N ILE A 73 10.81 -13.92 8.47
CA ILE A 73 12.18 -13.44 8.62
C ILE A 73 12.37 -12.96 10.07
N GLY A 74 11.44 -12.14 10.55
CA GLY A 74 11.50 -11.59 11.90
C GLY A 74 10.38 -10.62 12.21
N ASN A 75 10.41 -10.11 13.44
CA ASN A 75 9.54 -9.06 13.95
C ASN A 75 10.37 -7.81 14.26
N TYR A 76 9.86 -6.66 13.83
CA TYR A 76 10.58 -5.39 13.81
C TYR A 76 9.72 -4.27 14.39
N THR A 77 10.35 -3.30 15.04
CA THR A 77 9.63 -2.14 15.57
C THR A 77 9.54 -1.05 14.51
N ILE A 78 8.40 -0.36 14.41
CA ILE A 78 8.30 0.86 13.60
C ILE A 78 9.16 1.94 14.27
N PRO A 79 10.21 2.47 13.63
CA PRO A 79 11.09 3.42 14.30
C PRO A 79 10.35 4.71 14.66
N ALA A 80 10.40 5.08 15.94
CA ALA A 80 9.69 6.24 16.45
C ALA A 80 10.22 7.58 15.90
N SER A 81 11.51 7.64 15.52
CA SER A 81 12.16 8.83 14.97
C SER A 81 11.93 9.01 13.47
N CYS A 82 11.84 7.90 12.72
CA CYS A 82 11.71 7.89 11.27
C CYS A 82 11.06 6.57 10.82
N GLY A 83 9.73 6.56 10.75
CA GLY A 83 8.95 5.37 10.40
C GLY A 83 9.02 4.99 8.91
N ILE A 84 10.16 5.13 8.24
CA ILE A 84 10.31 4.79 6.82
C ILE A 84 10.80 3.35 6.70
N ILE A 85 10.04 2.54 5.98
CA ILE A 85 10.35 1.14 5.65
C ILE A 85 10.51 1.07 4.14
N PHE A 86 11.68 0.66 3.65
CA PHE A 86 11.98 0.61 2.23
C PHE A 86 12.22 -0.84 1.78
N VAL A 87 11.45 -1.30 0.81
CA VAL A 87 11.55 -2.64 0.24
C VAL A 87 11.90 -2.52 -1.24
N GLU A 88 13.09 -2.99 -1.61
CA GLU A 88 13.56 -3.04 -3.00
C GLU A 88 13.01 -4.26 -3.77
N ASP A 89 11.77 -4.65 -3.49
CA ASP A 89 11.08 -5.77 -4.16
C ASP A 89 9.56 -5.59 -4.13
N ASN A 90 8.85 -6.52 -4.78
CA ASN A 90 7.41 -6.69 -4.63
C ASN A 90 7.02 -6.83 -3.16
N LEU A 91 5.93 -6.18 -2.79
CA LEU A 91 5.51 -6.12 -1.40
C LEU A 91 4.02 -6.44 -1.26
N TRP A 92 3.70 -7.26 -0.28
CA TRP A 92 2.34 -7.43 0.24
C TRP A 92 2.25 -6.74 1.60
N VAL A 93 1.11 -6.13 1.90
CA VAL A 93 0.88 -5.43 3.17
C VAL A 93 -0.52 -5.71 3.72
N ASN A 94 -0.61 -5.87 5.04
CA ASN A 94 -1.86 -5.93 5.81
C ASN A 94 -1.56 -5.72 7.31
N GLY A 95 -2.59 -5.75 8.15
CA GLY A 95 -2.46 -5.71 9.61
C GLY A 95 -3.04 -4.45 10.25
N ILE A 96 -2.61 -4.19 11.48
CA ILE A 96 -3.08 -3.05 12.30
C ILE A 96 -1.89 -2.13 12.58
N VAL A 97 -1.96 -0.88 12.12
CA VAL A 97 -0.89 0.11 12.28
C VAL A 97 -1.05 0.84 13.61
N ARG A 98 0.00 0.78 14.43
CA ARG A 98 0.17 1.62 15.61
C ARG A 98 1.41 2.51 15.44
N GLY A 99 1.21 3.83 15.44
CA GLY A 99 2.23 4.82 15.16
C GLY A 99 2.22 5.30 13.71
N LYS A 100 3.32 5.94 13.30
CA LYS A 100 3.44 6.60 12.00
C LYS A 100 4.45 5.86 11.14
N ALA A 101 4.05 5.42 9.96
CA ALA A 101 4.93 4.73 9.03
C ALA A 101 4.71 5.17 7.58
N THR A 102 5.77 5.12 6.78
CA THR A 102 5.73 5.17 5.32
C THR A 102 6.45 3.95 4.79
N VAL A 103 5.73 3.15 4.01
CA VAL A 103 6.26 1.94 3.39
C VAL A 103 6.44 2.20 1.91
N VAL A 104 7.65 1.97 1.43
CA VAL A 104 8.05 2.20 0.04
C VAL A 104 8.40 0.86 -0.60
N ALA A 105 7.85 0.59 -1.78
CA ALA A 105 8.28 -0.52 -2.63
C ALA A 105 8.79 0.01 -3.96
N ALA A 106 10.12 0.00 -4.16
CA ALA A 106 10.77 0.56 -5.33
C ALA A 106 12.20 0.07 -5.50
N LYS A 107 12.70 0.04 -6.74
CA LYS A 107 14.11 -0.28 -7.03
C LYS A 107 14.87 0.91 -7.56
N ILE A 108 16.10 1.07 -7.03
CA ILE A 108 16.99 2.18 -7.31
C ILE A 108 18.34 1.66 -7.86
N PRO A 109 18.86 2.21 -8.97
CA PRO A 109 18.26 3.24 -9.81
C PRO A 109 16.99 2.74 -10.51
N GLU A 110 16.10 3.67 -10.87
CA GLU A 110 14.81 3.36 -11.50
C GLU A 110 14.99 2.85 -12.93
N ALA A 111 15.34 1.57 -13.10
CA ALA A 111 15.62 0.96 -14.39
C ALA A 111 14.56 -0.10 -14.73
N GLY A 112 13.45 0.33 -15.36
CA GLY A 112 12.44 -0.55 -15.95
C GLY A 112 11.75 -1.54 -15.00
N SER A 113 12.00 -1.46 -13.70
CA SER A 113 11.45 -2.33 -12.68
C SER A 113 9.96 -2.07 -12.48
N LYS A 114 9.18 -3.16 -12.36
CA LYS A 114 7.73 -3.13 -12.14
C LYS A 114 7.40 -3.55 -10.71
N ILE A 115 8.08 -2.94 -9.74
CA ILE A 115 7.82 -3.21 -8.33
C ILE A 115 6.49 -2.58 -7.93
N LYS A 116 5.67 -3.37 -7.26
CA LYS A 116 4.30 -3.02 -6.86
C LYS A 116 4.00 -3.44 -5.43
N ILE A 117 3.04 -2.75 -4.83
CA ILE A 117 2.46 -3.08 -3.52
C ILE A 117 1.11 -3.78 -3.72
N ARG A 118 0.84 -4.78 -2.89
CA ARG A 118 -0.42 -5.51 -2.83
C ARG A 118 -1.02 -5.44 -1.44
N ILE A 119 -2.27 -4.99 -1.34
CA ILE A 119 -2.96 -4.93 -0.05
C ILE A 119 -3.65 -6.28 0.17
N ASN A 120 -3.01 -7.14 0.96
CA ASN A 120 -3.32 -8.57 1.08
C ASN A 120 -4.22 -8.90 2.28
N GLY A 121 -5.07 -7.95 2.68
CA GLY A 121 -5.84 -8.03 3.91
C GLY A 121 -6.31 -6.67 4.37
N ASN A 122 -7.06 -6.64 5.47
CA ASN A 122 -7.36 -5.39 6.15
C ASN A 122 -6.05 -4.73 6.59
N LEU A 123 -5.99 -3.42 6.41
CA LEU A 123 -4.85 -2.58 6.76
C LEU A 123 -5.39 -1.36 7.48
N THR A 124 -5.55 -1.43 8.78
CA THR A 124 -6.30 -0.40 9.55
C THR A 124 -5.41 0.29 10.56
N TYR A 125 -5.76 1.51 10.94
CA TYR A 125 -5.18 2.15 12.12
C TYR A 125 -5.69 1.48 13.38
N LEU A 126 -4.86 1.44 14.42
CA LEU A 126 -5.31 1.07 15.76
C LEU A 126 -6.46 1.98 16.22
N GLU A 127 -6.34 3.28 15.91
CA GLU A 127 -7.38 4.29 16.10
C GLU A 127 -7.23 5.44 15.10
N LYS A 128 -8.35 6.07 14.74
CA LYS A 128 -8.42 7.21 13.80
C LYS A 128 -8.34 8.57 14.52
N SER A 129 -7.55 8.65 15.58
CA SER A 129 -7.36 9.86 16.43
C SER A 129 -6.34 10.86 15.85
N GLY A 130 -5.61 10.48 14.79
CA GLY A 130 -4.45 11.21 14.27
C GLY A 130 -3.11 10.78 14.88
N ALA A 131 -3.11 9.89 15.88
CA ALA A 131 -1.90 9.29 16.43
C ALA A 131 -1.23 8.27 15.49
N ASN A 132 -2.02 7.66 14.60
CA ASN A 132 -1.56 6.65 13.65
C ASN A 132 -1.68 7.18 12.22
N SER A 133 -0.68 6.90 11.39
CA SER A 133 -0.71 7.27 9.96
C SER A 133 0.12 6.29 9.15
N LEU A 134 -0.39 5.89 7.99
CA LEU A 134 0.35 5.03 7.05
C LEU A 134 0.38 5.67 5.66
N GLY A 135 1.57 5.78 5.10
CA GLY A 135 1.79 6.07 3.68
C GLY A 135 2.27 4.82 2.95
N LEU A 136 1.68 4.50 1.80
CA LEU A 136 2.16 3.46 0.88
C LEU A 136 2.64 4.13 -0.40
N ILE A 137 3.92 3.96 -0.73
CA ILE A 137 4.53 4.48 -1.95
C ILE A 137 4.99 3.31 -2.81
N SER A 138 4.34 3.11 -3.95
CA SER A 138 4.72 2.11 -4.94
C SER A 138 5.36 2.77 -6.15
N GLN A 139 6.45 2.18 -6.65
CA GLN A 139 7.08 2.60 -7.90
C GLN A 139 6.11 2.50 -9.09
N THR A 140 5.32 1.43 -9.16
CA THR A 140 4.35 1.22 -10.25
C THR A 140 2.92 1.18 -9.74
N ASP A 141 2.40 -0.01 -9.42
CA ASP A 141 0.99 -0.21 -9.08
C ASP A 141 0.80 -0.45 -7.57
N ILE A 142 -0.35 -0.06 -7.04
CA ILE A 142 -0.91 -0.59 -5.78
C ILE A 142 -2.16 -1.36 -6.16
N LEU A 143 -2.26 -2.64 -5.78
CA LEU A 143 -3.40 -3.44 -6.20
C LEU A 143 -3.98 -4.36 -5.12
N ILE A 144 -5.23 -4.76 -5.32
CA ILE A 144 -5.91 -5.72 -4.47
C ILE A 144 -5.86 -7.11 -5.13
N PRO A 145 -5.25 -8.13 -4.50
CA PRO A 145 -5.07 -9.45 -5.08
C PRO A 145 -6.39 -10.24 -5.11
N LEU A 146 -6.48 -11.28 -5.96
CA LEU A 146 -7.74 -11.96 -6.24
C LEU A 146 -8.26 -12.71 -5.01
N TYR A 147 -7.41 -13.55 -4.41
CA TYR A 147 -7.75 -14.48 -3.33
C TYR A 147 -7.55 -13.87 -1.94
N GLY A 148 -6.38 -13.28 -1.69
CA GLY A 148 -5.92 -12.89 -0.35
C GLY A 148 -6.66 -11.71 0.27
N ALA A 149 -7.29 -10.86 -0.54
CA ALA A 149 -8.13 -9.79 -0.02
C ALA A 149 -9.45 -10.33 0.57
N PRO A 150 -9.98 -9.76 1.66
CA PRO A 150 -11.24 -10.17 2.27
C PRO A 150 -12.46 -9.72 1.47
N ASN A 151 -13.64 -10.22 1.83
CA ASN A 151 -14.91 -9.82 1.19
C ASN A 151 -15.34 -8.39 1.57
N ASN A 152 -14.98 -7.96 2.79
CA ASN A 152 -15.10 -6.59 3.26
C ASN A 152 -13.69 -6.11 3.61
N LEU A 153 -13.16 -5.19 2.82
CA LEU A 153 -11.80 -4.68 2.94
C LEU A 153 -11.80 -3.27 3.51
N ALA A 154 -11.07 -3.07 4.61
CA ALA A 154 -10.79 -1.75 5.18
C ALA A 154 -9.31 -1.41 5.02
N VAL A 155 -9.03 -0.23 4.47
CA VAL A 155 -7.68 0.30 4.27
C VAL A 155 -7.61 1.72 4.80
N ASP A 156 -6.88 1.91 5.88
CA ASP A 156 -6.55 3.20 6.45
C ASP A 156 -5.12 3.57 6.00
N ALA A 157 -4.97 4.31 4.91
CA ALA A 157 -3.66 4.70 4.37
C ALA A 157 -3.75 5.82 3.33
N ALA A 158 -2.68 6.61 3.23
CA ALA A 158 -2.38 7.43 2.06
C ALA A 158 -1.67 6.55 1.01
N LEU A 159 -2.28 6.38 -0.16
CA LEU A 159 -1.80 5.52 -1.23
C LEU A 159 -1.19 6.36 -2.35
N LEU A 160 0.03 6.06 -2.77
CA LEU A 160 0.72 6.72 -3.88
C LEU A 160 1.34 5.69 -4.84
N ALA A 161 0.87 5.71 -6.09
CA ALA A 161 1.45 4.97 -7.21
C ALA A 161 2.19 5.95 -8.12
N GLN A 162 3.53 5.95 -8.07
CA GLN A 162 4.36 6.98 -8.72
C GLN A 162 4.21 6.96 -10.25
N LYS A 163 4.22 5.77 -10.85
CA LYS A 163 4.16 5.60 -12.31
C LYS A 163 2.94 4.84 -12.80
N GLY A 164 2.25 4.13 -11.92
CA GLY A 164 1.17 3.22 -12.28
C GLY A 164 -0.17 3.56 -11.64
N ARG A 165 -0.94 2.50 -11.41
CA ARG A 165 -2.38 2.49 -11.12
C ARG A 165 -2.64 2.07 -9.68
N ILE A 166 -3.79 2.44 -9.17
CA ILE A 166 -4.29 1.95 -7.87
C ILE A 166 -5.59 1.22 -8.10
N PHE A 167 -5.57 -0.12 -8.19
CA PHE A 167 -6.73 -0.81 -8.74
C PHE A 167 -6.88 -2.29 -8.34
N ARG A 168 -8.03 -2.87 -8.67
CA ARG A 168 -8.24 -4.32 -8.71
C ARG A 168 -8.43 -4.75 -10.16
N LYS A 169 -7.71 -5.78 -10.61
CA LYS A 169 -7.89 -6.34 -11.96
C LYS A 169 -9.33 -6.80 -12.20
N LEU A 170 -9.75 -6.74 -13.46
CA LEU A 170 -11.00 -7.35 -13.90
C LEU A 170 -10.77 -8.86 -14.05
N TYR A 171 -11.56 -9.65 -13.33
CA TYR A 171 -11.61 -11.08 -13.45
C TYR A 171 -12.97 -11.49 -14.00
N CYS A 172 -13.02 -12.54 -14.81
CA CYS A 172 -14.28 -13.03 -15.36
C CYS A 172 -14.27 -14.55 -15.41
N TYR A 173 -15.46 -15.17 -15.40
CA TYR A 173 -15.61 -16.61 -15.55
C TYR A 173 -16.39 -17.00 -16.81
N ASN A 174 -17.23 -16.10 -17.35
CA ASN A 174 -17.99 -16.31 -18.58
C ASN A 174 -17.44 -15.41 -19.71
N CYS A 175 -16.22 -15.67 -20.13
CA CYS A 175 -15.47 -14.82 -21.06
C CYS A 175 -14.36 -15.62 -21.79
N LYS A 176 -13.68 -14.98 -22.75
CA LYS A 176 -12.58 -15.61 -23.51
C LYS A 176 -11.36 -15.99 -22.65
N LYS A 177 -11.19 -15.35 -21.49
CA LYS A 177 -10.02 -15.51 -20.60
C LYS A 177 -10.48 -15.73 -19.16
N PRO A 178 -11.12 -16.89 -18.86
CA PRO A 178 -11.75 -17.10 -17.58
C PRO A 178 -10.75 -17.44 -16.48
N VAL A 179 -11.10 -17.11 -15.23
CA VAL A 179 -10.45 -17.64 -14.03
C VAL A 179 -10.86 -19.10 -13.78
N PRO A 180 -10.03 -19.91 -13.08
CA PRO A 180 -10.38 -21.30 -12.75
C PRO A 180 -11.59 -21.38 -11.80
N TYR A 181 -12.17 -22.57 -11.66
CA TYR A 181 -13.45 -22.76 -10.95
C TYR A 181 -13.40 -22.31 -9.48
N ASP A 182 -12.32 -22.65 -8.79
CA ASP A 182 -12.03 -22.27 -7.40
C ASP A 182 -11.89 -20.75 -7.21
N ALA A 183 -11.55 -20.01 -8.27
CA ALA A 183 -11.38 -18.56 -8.24
C ALA A 183 -12.69 -17.77 -8.39
N ARG A 184 -13.77 -18.40 -8.85
CA ARG A 184 -15.00 -17.70 -9.28
C ARG A 184 -15.68 -16.95 -8.15
N ASN A 185 -15.63 -17.50 -6.94
CA ASN A 185 -16.23 -16.88 -5.74
C ASN A 185 -15.48 -15.62 -5.27
N TYR A 186 -14.31 -15.33 -5.83
CA TYR A 186 -13.50 -14.17 -5.45
C TYR A 186 -13.59 -13.02 -6.45
N ILE A 187 -14.29 -13.21 -7.57
CA ILE A 187 -14.46 -12.19 -8.63
C ILE A 187 -15.22 -10.99 -8.09
N ILE A 188 -16.32 -11.23 -7.38
CA ILE A 188 -17.17 -10.21 -6.76
C ILE A 188 -16.93 -10.23 -5.25
N ARG A 189 -16.73 -9.05 -4.67
CA ARG A 189 -16.62 -8.82 -3.24
C ARG A 189 -17.67 -7.80 -2.79
N ASP A 190 -17.98 -7.77 -1.50
CA ASP A 190 -19.05 -6.91 -0.97
C ASP A 190 -18.60 -5.45 -0.87
N SER A 191 -17.61 -5.12 -0.03
CA SER A 191 -17.25 -3.72 0.21
C SER A 191 -15.75 -3.45 0.32
N ILE A 192 -15.33 -2.26 -0.12
CA ILE A 192 -14.03 -1.68 0.16
C ILE A 192 -14.19 -0.27 0.71
N VAL A 193 -13.54 -0.01 1.85
CA VAL A 193 -13.48 1.30 2.49
C VAL A 193 -12.03 1.75 2.55
N ILE A 194 -11.73 2.87 1.91
CA ILE A 194 -10.45 3.56 2.02
C ILE A 194 -10.64 4.77 2.94
N TYR A 195 -9.85 4.87 3.99
CA TYR A 195 -9.73 6.05 4.85
C TYR A 195 -8.32 6.63 4.71
N GLY A 196 -8.17 7.76 4.03
CA GLY A 196 -6.86 8.33 3.75
C GLY A 196 -6.86 9.14 2.46
N SER A 197 -5.93 8.85 1.55
CA SER A 197 -5.82 9.54 0.26
C SER A 197 -5.36 8.58 -0.83
N ILE A 198 -5.64 8.92 -2.09
CA ILE A 198 -5.29 8.10 -3.25
C ILE A 198 -4.65 9.01 -4.29
N ILE A 199 -3.42 8.70 -4.66
CA ILE A 199 -2.59 9.46 -5.60
C ILE A 199 -2.08 8.47 -6.65
N SER A 200 -2.59 8.55 -7.87
CA SER A 200 -2.30 7.59 -8.94
C SER A 200 -1.89 8.32 -10.21
N ASN A 201 -0.89 7.81 -10.91
CA ASN A 201 -0.50 8.30 -12.25
C ASN A 201 -1.35 7.67 -13.37
N GLY A 202 -1.97 6.53 -13.10
CA GLY A 202 -2.90 5.85 -14.00
C GLY A 202 -4.32 5.76 -13.44
N ILE A 203 -5.11 4.86 -14.01
CA ILE A 203 -6.48 4.56 -13.56
C ILE A 203 -6.48 4.17 -12.08
N TRP A 204 -7.47 4.69 -11.37
CA TRP A 204 -7.88 4.19 -10.07
C TRP A 204 -9.26 3.54 -10.16
N THR A 205 -9.39 2.26 -9.80
CA THR A 205 -10.70 1.58 -9.72
C THR A 205 -10.68 0.30 -8.89
N TRP A 206 -11.74 0.07 -8.11
CA TRP A 206 -11.97 -1.17 -7.38
C TRP A 206 -13.04 -2.06 -8.01
N THR A 207 -13.73 -1.54 -9.04
CA THR A 207 -14.99 -2.09 -9.54
C THR A 207 -15.06 -1.96 -11.06
N TRP A 208 -15.48 -3.04 -11.70
CA TRP A 208 -15.72 -3.09 -13.14
C TRP A 208 -17.20 -3.31 -13.37
N VAL A 209 -17.81 -2.45 -14.19
CA VAL A 209 -19.24 -2.45 -14.48
C VAL A 209 -19.45 -2.69 -15.96
N SER A 210 -20.46 -3.50 -16.29
CA SER A 210 -20.95 -3.67 -17.66
C SER A 210 -22.46 -3.84 -17.64
N GLY A 211 -23.18 -3.15 -18.54
CA GLY A 211 -24.64 -3.20 -18.59
C GLY A 211 -25.35 -2.75 -17.31
N GLY A 212 -24.71 -1.87 -16.51
CA GLY A 212 -25.25 -1.40 -15.23
C GLY A 212 -25.06 -2.36 -14.05
N ALA A 213 -24.43 -3.52 -14.25
CA ALA A 213 -24.13 -4.47 -13.20
C ALA A 213 -22.63 -4.54 -12.91
N VAL A 214 -22.27 -4.74 -11.64
CA VAL A 214 -20.89 -5.04 -11.24
C VAL A 214 -20.52 -6.44 -11.74
N ILE A 215 -19.50 -6.51 -12.60
CA ILE A 215 -19.03 -7.77 -13.21
C ILE A 215 -17.74 -8.30 -12.56
N SER A 216 -17.00 -7.44 -11.86
CA SER A 216 -15.79 -7.81 -11.10
C SER A 216 -15.45 -6.71 -10.10
N GLY A 217 -14.84 -7.09 -8.99
CA GLY A 217 -14.39 -6.16 -7.96
C GLY A 217 -15.36 -6.03 -6.80
N TYR A 218 -15.33 -4.89 -6.10
CA TYR A 218 -16.18 -4.62 -4.94
C TYR A 218 -17.50 -3.98 -5.36
N ARG A 219 -18.62 -4.40 -4.75
CA ARG A 219 -19.94 -3.80 -5.04
C ARG A 219 -20.04 -2.39 -4.46
N ASP A 220 -19.65 -2.26 -3.20
CA ASP A 220 -19.69 -1.00 -2.46
C ASP A 220 -18.28 -0.45 -2.29
N THR A 221 -18.05 0.75 -2.79
CA THR A 221 -16.75 1.44 -2.68
C THR A 221 -16.93 2.75 -1.94
N ASN A 222 -16.27 2.92 -0.79
CA ASN A 222 -16.26 4.16 -0.05
C ASN A 222 -14.84 4.70 0.09
N THR A 223 -14.62 5.97 -0.21
CA THR A 223 -13.31 6.63 -0.07
C THR A 223 -13.52 7.89 0.76
N ILE A 224 -12.96 7.85 1.97
CA ILE A 224 -13.11 8.87 3.00
C ILE A 224 -11.74 9.53 3.18
N TYR A 225 -11.69 10.85 3.07
CA TYR A 225 -10.45 11.58 3.33
C TYR A 225 -10.12 11.56 4.82
N ASP A 226 -8.85 11.30 5.18
CA ASP A 226 -8.36 11.44 6.55
C ASP A 226 -7.85 12.88 6.79
N PRO A 227 -8.58 13.72 7.55
CA PRO A 227 -8.18 15.10 7.81
C PRO A 227 -6.89 15.21 8.63
N ASN A 228 -6.50 14.15 9.35
CA ASN A 228 -5.26 14.15 10.12
C ASN A 228 -4.02 14.22 9.23
N LEU A 229 -4.11 13.78 7.97
CA LEU A 229 -2.99 13.81 7.02
C LEU A 229 -2.50 15.24 6.71
N ASN A 230 -3.34 16.27 6.94
CA ASN A 230 -2.92 17.67 6.80
C ASN A 230 -1.96 18.13 7.89
N TYR A 231 -2.10 17.59 9.10
CA TYR A 231 -1.31 18.00 10.27
C TYR A 231 -0.23 16.97 10.62
N ASN A 232 -0.48 15.71 10.28
CA ASN A 232 0.33 14.55 10.59
C ASN A 232 0.45 13.65 9.34
N PRO A 233 1.04 14.14 8.24
CA PRO A 233 1.30 13.30 7.08
C PRO A 233 2.26 12.17 7.46
N PRO A 234 2.19 11.01 6.76
CA PRO A 234 3.18 9.95 6.92
C PRO A 234 4.60 10.49 6.64
N PRO A 235 5.63 10.00 7.35
CA PRO A 235 7.00 10.50 7.19
C PRO A 235 7.48 10.42 5.74
N GLY A 236 7.95 11.52 5.16
CA GLY A 236 8.47 11.54 3.78
C GLY A 236 7.40 11.46 2.67
N PHE A 237 6.11 11.42 3.02
CA PHE A 237 5.02 11.49 2.05
C PHE A 237 4.91 12.91 1.47
N PRO A 238 4.57 13.09 0.18
CA PRO A 238 4.43 14.43 -0.39
C PRO A 238 3.32 15.23 0.32
N THR A 239 3.66 16.42 0.80
CA THR A 239 2.71 17.40 1.34
C THR A 239 2.59 18.58 0.37
N THR A 240 1.41 19.20 0.31
CA THR A 240 1.26 20.48 -0.39
C THR A 240 1.16 21.60 0.64
N GLY A 241 2.12 22.53 0.59
CA GLY A 241 2.09 23.76 1.39
C GLY A 241 2.88 23.68 2.70
N ASP A 242 4.13 24.17 2.66
CA ASP A 242 4.73 24.74 3.86
C ASP A 242 3.89 25.95 4.28
N ARG A 243 3.20 25.91 5.43
CA ARG A 243 2.74 27.15 6.07
C ARG A 243 3.97 27.86 6.62
N LYS A 244 4.60 28.70 5.79
CA LYS A 244 5.67 29.60 6.23
C LYS A 244 5.04 30.80 6.94
N LEU A 245 5.42 31.02 8.19
CA LEU A 245 5.11 32.26 8.88
C LEU A 245 6.01 33.34 8.29
N LEU A 246 5.45 34.19 7.41
CA LEU A 246 6.23 35.12 6.60
C LEU A 246 6.75 36.33 7.40
N LYS A 247 6.02 36.76 8.43
CA LYS A 247 6.42 37.84 9.34
C LYS A 247 5.56 37.81 10.60
N TRP A 248 6.18 38.06 11.74
CA TRP A 248 5.51 38.41 12.99
C TRP A 248 6.10 39.73 13.48
N GLU A 249 5.25 40.63 13.96
CA GLU A 249 5.65 41.90 14.55
C GLU A 249 4.80 42.13 15.79
N GLU A 250 5.45 42.12 16.95
CA GLU A 250 4.85 42.54 18.22
C GLU A 250 5.22 44.00 18.46
N THR A 251 4.21 44.83 18.63
CA THR A 251 4.39 46.21 19.06
C THR A 251 3.94 46.30 20.51
N THR A 252 4.85 46.73 21.37
CA THR A 252 4.49 47.19 22.72
C THR A 252 4.13 48.65 22.60
N GLU A 253 2.84 48.98 22.75
CA GLU A 253 2.45 50.35 23.03
C GLU A 253 3.05 50.73 24.38
N LYS A 254 3.91 51.76 24.38
CA LYS A 254 4.31 52.41 25.63
C LYS A 254 3.07 53.12 26.20
N PRO A 255 2.87 53.06 27.52
CA PRO A 255 1.65 53.53 28.20
C PRO A 255 1.41 55.03 28.03
#